data_AF-A0AAW7WDD5-F1
#
_entry.id   AF-A0AAW7WDD5-F1
#
_cell.length_a   1.000
_cell.length_b   1.000
_cell.length_c   1.000
_cell.angle_alpha   90.00
_cell.angle_beta   90.00
_cell.angle_gamma   90.00
#
_symmetry.space_group_name_H-M   'P 1'
#
loop_
_entity.id
_entity.type
_entity.pdbx_description
1 polymer ?
#
loop_
_entity_poly.entity_id
_entity_poly.type
_entity_poly.pdbx_seq_one_letter_code
_entity_poly.pdbx_strand_id
1 'polypeptide(L)'
;MDFPLLISTFLTVFLAELGDKTQLATVAISGTSNRPLAVFLGSSSALVLASLLGAFAGGSVATVIPSDLLQLLASLGFLVIGGRLLVPLFRETEPAADGDQTPES
;
A
#
# COMPACT_ATOMS: atom_id res chain seq x y z
N MET A 1 9.28 -28.39 7.77
CA MET A 1 8.83 -26.99 7.86
C MET A 1 10.05 -26.14 7.56
N ASP A 2 10.08 -25.50 6.39
CA ASP A 2 11.19 -24.66 5.98
C ASP A 2 11.10 -23.32 6.72
N PHE A 3 11.55 -23.31 7.99
CA PHE A 3 11.60 -22.12 8.83
C PHE A 3 12.26 -20.90 8.15
N PRO A 4 13.34 -21.06 7.34
CA PRO A 4 13.92 -19.94 6.60
C PRO A 4 12.94 -19.29 5.61
N LEU A 5 12.14 -20.10 4.90
CA LEU A 5 11.14 -19.61 3.96
C LEU A 5 10.04 -18.82 4.70
N LEU A 6 9.61 -19.33 5.84
CA LEU A 6 8.61 -18.70 6.70
C LEU A 6 9.07 -17.34 7.20
N ILE A 7 10.29 -17.26 7.71
CA ILE A 7 10.90 -16.01 8.20
C ILE A 7 11.09 -15.01 7.06
N SER A 8 11.63 -15.45 5.92
CA SER A 8 11.86 -14.56 4.76
C SER A 8 10.55 -13.99 4.22
N THR A 9 9.53 -14.83 4.06
CA THR A 9 8.22 -14.39 3.59
C THR A 9 7.56 -13.44 4.59
N PHE A 10 7.59 -13.79 5.89
CA PHE A 10 7.08 -12.93 6.95
C PHE A 10 7.76 -11.56 6.94
N LEU A 11 9.09 -11.52 6.91
CA LEU A 11 9.84 -10.27 6.95
C LEU A 11 9.59 -9.41 5.70
N THR A 12 9.49 -10.04 4.52
CA THR A 12 9.21 -9.37 3.26
C THR A 12 7.83 -8.72 3.27
N VAL A 13 6.79 -9.48 3.66
CA VAL A 13 5.43 -8.96 3.75
C VAL A 13 5.31 -7.92 4.86
N PHE A 14 5.92 -8.17 6.03
CA PHE A 14 5.90 -7.25 7.15
C PHE A 14 6.51 -5.89 6.78
N LEU A 15 7.67 -5.88 6.12
CA LEU A 15 8.30 -4.64 5.66
C LEU A 15 7.51 -3.96 4.54
N ALA A 16 6.93 -4.73 3.62
CA ALA A 16 6.12 -4.19 2.53
C ALA A 16 4.84 -3.49 3.04
N GLU A 17 4.26 -4.00 4.12
CA GLU A 17 3.03 -3.47 4.72
C GLU A 17 3.28 -2.41 5.80
N LEU A 18 4.53 -2.21 6.24
CA LEU A 18 4.88 -1.32 7.35
C LEU A 18 4.61 0.14 7.00
N GLY A 19 3.72 0.78 7.77
CA GLY A 19 3.35 2.19 7.53
C GLY A 19 2.30 2.38 6.45
N ASP A 20 1.62 1.31 6.00
CA ASP A 20 0.50 1.45 5.09
C ASP A 20 -0.68 2.22 5.74
N LYS A 21 -1.51 2.82 4.88
CA LYS A 21 -2.74 3.53 5.24
C LYS A 21 -3.67 2.67 6.09
N THR A 22 -3.71 1.36 5.88
CA THR A 22 -4.50 0.44 6.71
C THR A 22 -4.02 0.39 8.16
N GLN A 23 -2.71 0.52 8.41
CA GLN A 23 -2.16 0.57 9.77
C GLN A 23 -2.55 1.88 10.48
N LEU A 24 -2.45 3.03 9.78
CA LEU A 24 -2.90 4.31 10.31
C LEU A 24 -4.41 4.32 10.60
N ALA A 25 -5.21 3.75 9.70
CA ALA A 25 -6.65 3.59 9.91
C ALA A 25 -6.95 2.71 11.14
N THR A 26 -6.22 1.60 11.29
CA THR A 26 -6.35 0.70 12.45
C THR A 26 -6.01 1.43 13.76
N VAL A 27 -4.93 2.22 13.78
CA VAL A 27 -4.55 3.02 14.95
C VAL A 27 -5.61 4.08 15.28
N ALA A 28 -6.13 4.77 14.26
CA ALA A 28 -7.18 5.79 14.45
C ALA A 28 -8.49 5.19 14.98
N ILE A 29 -8.90 4.03 14.46
CA ILE A 29 -10.09 3.30 14.92
C ILE A 29 -9.85 2.75 16.33
N SER A 30 -8.65 2.24 16.63
CA SER A 30 -8.30 1.75 17.95
C SER A 30 -8.32 2.86 19.00
N GLY A 31 -7.80 4.05 18.67
CA GLY A 31 -7.77 5.21 19.57
C GLY A 31 -9.14 5.81 19.89
N THR A 32 -10.16 5.52 19.08
CA THR A 32 -11.54 6.01 19.28
C THR A 32 -12.52 4.91 19.72
N SER A 33 -12.07 3.66 19.82
CA SER A 33 -12.92 2.51 20.14
C SER A 33 -12.80 2.09 21.61
N ASN A 34 -13.94 1.83 22.25
CA ASN A 34 -13.99 1.26 23.61
C ASN A 34 -13.50 -0.19 23.70
N ARG A 35 -13.14 -0.82 22.57
CA ARG A 35 -12.68 -2.23 22.50
C ARG A 35 -11.47 -2.38 21.57
N PRO A 36 -10.27 -1.94 22.00
CA PRO A 36 -9.05 -2.00 21.18
C PRO A 36 -8.66 -3.44 20.78
N LEU A 37 -8.94 -4.43 21.64
CA LEU A 37 -8.70 -5.85 21.31
C LEU A 37 -9.57 -6.34 20.14
N ALA A 38 -10.82 -5.88 20.04
CA ALA A 38 -11.69 -6.26 18.93
C ALA A 38 -11.21 -5.64 17.61
N VAL A 39 -10.71 -4.40 17.66
CA VAL A 39 -10.09 -3.72 16.50
C VAL A 39 -8.84 -4.48 16.05
N PHE A 40 -7.96 -4.84 16.99
CA PHE A 40 -6.76 -5.61 16.70
C PHE A 40 -7.06 -6.97 16.06
N LEU A 41 -7.99 -7.74 16.63
CA LEU A 41 -8.35 -9.05 16.09
C LEU A 41 -9.02 -8.93 14.73
N GLY A 42 -9.88 -7.93 14.54
CA GLY A 42 -10.54 -7.66 13.27
C GLY A 42 -9.55 -7.28 12.17
N SER A 43 -8.66 -6.31 12.43
CA SER A 43 -7.65 -5.86 11.45
C SER A 43 -6.63 -6.95 11.15
N SER A 44 -6.17 -7.69 12.16
CA SER A 44 -5.21 -8.79 11.97
C SER A 44 -5.82 -9.92 11.16
N SER A 45 -7.07 -10.31 11.46
CA SER A 45 -7.77 -11.36 10.70
C SER A 45 -8.03 -10.93 9.26
N ALA A 46 -8.42 -9.67 9.04
CA ALA A 46 -8.61 -9.12 7.71
C ALA A 46 -7.31 -9.16 6.89
N LEU A 47 -6.18 -8.76 7.49
CA LEU A 47 -4.87 -8.81 6.84
C LEU A 47 -4.50 -10.25 6.46
N VAL A 48 -4.59 -11.20 7.40
CA VAL A 48 -4.28 -12.62 7.13
C VAL A 48 -5.14 -13.17 6.00
N LEU A 49 -6.44 -12.88 6.01
CA LEU A 49 -7.36 -13.34 4.96
C LEU A 49 -7.02 -12.72 3.60
N ALA A 50 -6.75 -11.41 3.56
CA ALA A 50 -6.37 -10.72 2.34
C ALA A 50 -5.05 -11.27 1.77
N SER A 51 -4.02 -11.47 2.60
CA SER A 51 -2.75 -12.06 2.19
C SER A 51 -2.93 -13.50 1.70
N LEU A 52 -3.77 -14.31 2.36
CA LEU A 52 -4.02 -15.69 1.96
C LEU A 52 -4.72 -15.75 0.59
N LEU A 53 -5.75 -14.92 0.38
CA LEU A 53 -6.43 -14.81 -0.90
C LEU A 53 -5.49 -14.31 -2.00
N GLY A 54 -4.66 -13.31 -1.70
CA GLY A 54 -3.65 -12.79 -2.61
C GLY A 54 -2.61 -13.83 -3.00
N ALA A 55 -2.08 -14.59 -2.03
CA ALA A 55 -1.12 -15.65 -2.28
C ALA A 55 -1.73 -16.80 -3.10
N PHE A 56 -2.96 -17.20 -2.79
CA PHE A 56 -3.65 -18.25 -3.54
C PHE A 56 -3.96 -17.83 -4.97
N ALA A 57 -4.50 -16.62 -5.17
CA ALA A 57 -4.78 -16.08 -6.49
C ALA A 57 -3.49 -15.86 -7.30
N GLY A 58 -2.48 -15.25 -6.70
CA GLY A 58 -1.17 -15.00 -7.33
C GLY A 58 -0.47 -16.30 -7.72
N GLY A 59 -0.46 -17.29 -6.82
CA GLY A 59 0.07 -18.63 -7.11
C GLY A 59 -0.68 -19.30 -8.26
N SER A 60 -2.01 -19.23 -8.26
CA SER A 60 -2.83 -19.79 -9.35
C SER A 60 -2.53 -19.13 -10.70
N VAL A 61 -2.46 -17.80 -10.72
CA VAL A 61 -2.15 -17.04 -11.94
C VAL A 61 -0.74 -17.36 -12.46
N ALA A 62 0.24 -17.52 -11.57
CA ALA A 62 1.61 -17.86 -11.93
C ALA A 62 1.76 -19.26 -12.55
N THR A 63 0.79 -20.17 -12.38
CA THR A 63 0.81 -21.48 -13.06
C THR A 63 0.35 -21.43 -14.52
N VAL A 64 -0.41 -20.39 -14.89
CA VAL A 64 -1.01 -20.26 -16.23
C VAL A 64 -0.29 -19.20 -17.06
N ILE A 65 0.20 -18.13 -16.42
CA ILE A 65 0.81 -16.99 -17.09
C ILE A 65 2.35 -17.06 -16.97
N PRO A 66 3.10 -16.91 -18.07
CA PRO A 66 4.56 -16.84 -18.02
C PRO A 66 5.06 -15.69 -17.13
N SER A 67 6.11 -15.95 -16.34
CA SER A 67 6.71 -14.98 -15.42
C SER A 67 7.14 -13.68 -16.11
N ASP A 68 7.65 -13.76 -17.34
CA ASP A 68 8.09 -12.60 -18.12
C ASP A 68 6.93 -11.64 -18.42
N LEU A 69 5.74 -12.21 -18.72
CA LEU A 69 4.55 -11.41 -18.99
C LEU A 69 4.03 -10.75 -17.70
N LEU A 70 4.05 -11.48 -16.58
CA LEU A 70 3.69 -10.92 -15.27
C LEU A 70 4.63 -9.76 -14.88
N GLN A 71 5.93 -9.92 -15.11
CA GLN A 71 6.92 -8.87 -14.84
C GLN A 71 6.74 -7.66 -15.76
N LEU A 72 6.45 -7.87 -17.04
CA LEU A 72 6.14 -6.79 -17.98
C LEU A 72 4.89 -6.00 -17.53
N LEU A 73 3.81 -6.69 -17.15
CA LEU A 73 2.59 -6.06 -16.68
C LEU A 73 2.82 -5.29 -15.37
N ALA A 74 3.54 -5.88 -14.42
CA ALA A 74 3.86 -5.25 -13.14
C ALA A 74 4.71 -3.99 -13.33
N SER A 75 5.76 -4.06 -14.15
CA SER A 75 6.65 -2.92 -14.42
C SER A 75 5.93 -1.78 -15.17
N LEU A 76 5.08 -2.11 -16.15
CA LEU A 76 4.27 -1.11 -16.85
C LEU A 76 3.27 -0.43 -15.92
N GLY A 77 2.57 -1.21 -15.09
CA GLY A 77 1.65 -0.69 -14.07
C GLY A 77 2.36 0.24 -13.07
N PHE A 78 3.54 -0.17 -12.60
CA PHE A 78 4.37 0.64 -11.72
C PHE A 78 4.78 1.97 -12.39
N LEU A 79 5.17 1.94 -13.67
CA LEU A 79 5.53 3.15 -14.41
C LEU A 79 4.35 4.13 -14.53
N VAL A 80 3.15 3.61 -14.79
CA VAL A 80 1.93 4.42 -14.90
C VAL A 80 1.57 5.06 -13.56
N ILE A 81 1.60 4.29 -12.47
CA ILE A 81 1.29 4.80 -11.12
C ILE A 81 2.37 5.80 -10.69
N GLY A 82 3.64 5.45 -10.83
CA GLY A 82 4.78 6.31 -10.50
C GLY A 82 4.73 7.61 -11.27
N GLY A 83 4.50 7.56 -12.58
CA GLY A 83 4.32 8.74 -13.42
C GLY A 83 3.15 9.61 -12.96
N ARG A 84 2.00 9.02 -12.62
CA ARG A 84 0.85 9.78 -12.10
C ARG A 84 1.08 10.42 -10.74
N LEU A 85 1.84 9.78 -9.86
CA LEU A 85 2.20 10.36 -8.55
C LEU A 85 3.23 11.48 -8.69
N LEU A 86 4.10 11.37 -9.70
CA LEU A 86 5.20 12.30 -9.94
C LEU A 86 4.74 13.55 -10.72
N VAL A 87 3.78 13.44 -11.65
CA VAL A 87 3.23 14.59 -12.41
C VAL A 87 2.73 15.76 -11.53
N PRO A 88 1.94 15.54 -10.45
CA PRO A 88 1.52 16.59 -9.53
C PRO A 88 2.70 17.30 -8.87
N LEU A 89 3.76 16.57 -8.49
CA LEU A 89 4.94 17.12 -7.85
C LEU A 89 5.66 18.16 -8.73
N PHE A 90 5.68 17.93 -10.05
CA PHE A 90 6.23 18.89 -11.01
C PHE A 90 5.30 20.07 -11.31
N ARG A 91 3.99 19.91 -11.10
CA ARG A 91 3.00 20.99 -11.29
C ARG A 91 2.97 21.99 -10.14
N GLU A 92 3.35 21.59 -8.92
CA GLU A 92 3.42 22.49 -7.75
C GLU A 92 4.65 23.41 -7.76
N THR A 93 5.49 23.35 -8.79
CA THR A 93 6.67 24.23 -8.93
C THR A 93 6.38 25.50 -9.74
N GLU A 94 5.14 25.74 -10.21
CA GLU A 94 4.79 27.07 -10.72
C GLU A 94 4.76 28.05 -9.54
N PRO A 95 5.71 29.00 -9.44
CA PRO A 95 5.64 30.04 -8.44
C PRO A 95 4.38 30.83 -8.75
N ALA A 96 3.56 31.08 -7.74
CA ALA A 96 2.51 32.08 -7.81
C ALA A 96 3.17 33.44 -8.13
N ALA A 97 3.30 33.74 -9.42
CA ALA A 97 3.73 35.01 -9.94
C ALA A 97 2.48 35.82 -10.28
N ASP A 98 1.88 36.40 -9.24
CA ASP A 98 1.27 37.74 -9.22
C ASP A 98 0.83 37.98 -7.77
N GLY A 99 1.28 39.01 -7.05
CA GLY A 99 1.30 40.39 -7.52
C GLY A 99 -0.01 41.06 -7.11
N ASP A 100 -0.01 41.61 -5.90
CA ASP A 100 -0.81 42.76 -5.45
C ASP A 100 -2.35 42.73 -5.62
N GLN A 101 -3.08 42.72 -4.48
CA GLN A 101 -3.98 43.83 -4.11
C GLN A 101 -4.65 43.63 -2.71
N THR A 102 -4.14 44.43 -1.77
CA THR A 102 -4.78 45.18 -0.66
C THR A 102 -5.68 44.51 0.41
N PRO A 103 -5.42 44.79 1.71
CA PRO A 103 -6.37 44.56 2.79
C PRO A 103 -7.35 45.74 2.87
N GLU A 104 -8.64 45.50 2.66
CA GLU A 104 -9.68 46.46 3.06
C GLU A 104 -10.39 45.99 4.33
N SER A 105 -10.33 46.92 5.29
CA SER A 105 -10.79 47.00 6.68
C SER A 105 -12.06 46.26 7.10
#